data_AF-A0AAV1QK99-F1
#
_entry.id   AF-A0AAV1QK99-F1
#
_cell.length_a   1.000
_cell.length_b   1.000
_cell.length_c   1.000
_cell.angle_alpha   90.00
_cell.angle_beta   90.00
_cell.angle_gamma   90.00
#
_symmetry.space_group_name_H-M   'P 1'
#
loop_
_entity.id
_entity.type
_entity.pdbx_description
1 polymer ?
#
loop_
_entity_poly.entity_id
_entity_poly.type
_entity_poly.pdbx_seq_one_letter_code
_entity_poly.pdbx_strand_id
1 'polypeptide(L)'
;MARACRGDLAYHSAVQGIEDLLIQHRCPRAGPTAQPRLQPQGTLSGDSCLYEKGFFTREGRTPEYLHCGVFGDPHVRTFNNDFHTCAVQGAWPLVDNEYLYIQATSSSMRAGTHTTALTKITIIFKNWRQCIDQQLYQAELDNVPAAFADGSVWSGERRGHHSLLVTSQSPGRHAEIRAAHIGTLLVVRQSGRSLSLSLRSPRRIVAAFGPEQDLQLCVWGCPASQRLNTRLPPPTSSPLPAAAAHAHCAALLPAQDVYYQACVFDLIATGDLNASSSAVAALQDAQSMISDTHRVHLPPAASAPPAATPHTLLPLLLLSMLGTLTGT
;
A
#
# COMPACT_ATOMS: atom_id res chain seq x y z
N MET A 1 -8.61 -31.55 -0.47
CA MET A 1 -7.13 -31.65 -0.43
C MET A 1 -6.63 -32.20 -1.76
N ALA A 2 -5.67 -31.53 -2.38
CA ALA A 2 -5.05 -32.02 -3.62
C ALA A 2 -4.31 -33.35 -3.37
N ARG A 3 -4.32 -34.28 -4.36
CA ARG A 3 -3.67 -35.61 -4.23
C ARG A 3 -2.20 -35.53 -3.86
N ALA A 4 -1.51 -34.46 -4.28
CA ALA A 4 -0.08 -34.26 -4.04
C ALA A 4 0.29 -34.07 -2.56
N CYS A 5 -0.61 -33.52 -1.73
CA CYS A 5 -0.30 -33.17 -0.33
C CYS A 5 -0.57 -34.31 0.67
N ARG A 6 -1.10 -35.45 0.23
CA ARG A 6 -1.63 -36.48 1.16
C ARG A 6 -0.53 -37.17 1.97
N GLY A 7 0.69 -37.28 1.44
CA GLY A 7 1.81 -37.97 2.08
C GLY A 7 3.03 -37.10 2.36
N ASP A 8 2.93 -35.78 2.22
CA ASP A 8 4.05 -34.86 2.44
C ASP A 8 4.17 -34.52 3.94
N LEU A 9 5.22 -35.02 4.58
CA LEU A 9 5.46 -34.81 6.01
C LEU A 9 5.73 -33.33 6.36
N ALA A 10 6.37 -32.57 5.46
CA ALA A 10 6.63 -31.15 5.67
C ALA A 10 5.34 -30.32 5.58
N TYR A 11 4.43 -30.72 4.69
CA TYR A 11 3.08 -30.14 4.65
C TYR A 11 2.34 -30.38 5.98
N HIS A 12 2.31 -31.63 6.47
CA HIS A 12 1.58 -31.97 7.69
C HIS A 12 2.17 -31.32 8.94
N SER A 13 3.51 -31.22 9.05
CA SER A 13 4.15 -30.52 10.16
C SER A 13 3.88 -29.01 10.15
N ALA A 14 3.87 -28.39 8.96
CA ALA A 14 3.52 -26.97 8.81
C ALA A 14 2.04 -26.71 9.14
N VAL A 15 1.13 -27.55 8.67
CA VAL A 15 -0.31 -27.43 8.97
C VAL A 15 -0.55 -27.50 10.48
N GLN A 16 0.06 -28.46 11.17
CA GLN A 16 -0.09 -28.59 12.62
C GLN A 16 0.41 -27.34 13.36
N GLY A 17 1.59 -26.83 12.99
CA GLY A 17 2.13 -25.61 13.58
C GLY A 17 1.26 -24.37 13.33
N ILE A 18 0.66 -24.26 12.14
CA ILE A 18 -0.31 -23.21 11.82
C ILE A 18 -1.56 -23.36 12.69
N GLU A 19 -2.13 -24.56 12.82
CA GLU A 19 -3.30 -24.80 13.67
C GLU A 19 -3.06 -24.39 15.14
N ASP A 20 -1.88 -24.71 15.67
CA ASP A 20 -1.49 -24.33 17.03
C ASP A 20 -1.40 -22.80 17.18
N LEU A 21 -0.78 -22.11 16.21
CA LEU A 21 -0.69 -20.65 16.19
C LEU A 21 -2.07 -19.98 16.07
N LEU A 22 -2.97 -20.53 15.25
CA LEU A 22 -4.34 -20.02 15.12
C LEU A 22 -5.09 -20.12 16.46
N ILE A 23 -4.91 -21.21 17.21
CA ILE A 23 -5.49 -21.36 18.55
C ILE A 23 -4.88 -20.34 19.51
N GLN A 24 -3.55 -20.23 19.55
CA GLN A 24 -2.82 -19.32 20.44
C GLN A 24 -3.22 -17.86 20.23
N HIS A 25 -3.41 -17.44 18.98
CA HIS A 25 -3.77 -16.08 18.62
C HIS A 25 -5.27 -15.84 18.41
N ARG A 26 -6.11 -16.84 18.75
CA ARG A 26 -7.58 -16.78 18.58
C ARG A 26 -8.02 -16.39 17.16
N CYS A 27 -7.26 -16.85 16.17
CA CYS A 27 -7.59 -16.67 14.78
C CYS A 27 -8.60 -17.75 14.34
N PRO A 28 -9.58 -17.43 13.49
CA PRO A 28 -10.51 -18.42 12.96
C PRO A 28 -9.78 -19.47 12.10
N ARG A 29 -10.10 -20.77 12.30
CA ARG A 29 -9.54 -21.89 11.52
C ARG A 29 -9.88 -21.84 10.04
N ALA A 30 -11.00 -21.22 9.70
CA ALA A 30 -11.37 -20.91 8.33
C ALA A 30 -11.20 -19.40 8.13
N GLY A 31 -10.11 -19.00 7.44
CA GLY A 31 -10.12 -17.72 6.73
C GLY A 31 -11.06 -17.80 5.52
N PRO A 32 -11.41 -16.68 4.87
CA PRO A 32 -12.18 -16.69 3.63
C PRO A 32 -11.35 -17.37 2.54
N THR A 33 -11.38 -18.69 2.52
CA THR A 33 -10.85 -19.48 1.43
C THR A 33 -11.85 -19.31 0.30
N ALA A 34 -11.41 -18.63 -0.76
CA ALA A 34 -12.22 -18.47 -1.96
C ALA A 34 -12.72 -19.86 -2.37
N GLN A 35 -14.05 -20.06 -2.35
CA GLN A 35 -14.63 -21.24 -2.97
C GLN A 35 -14.16 -21.26 -4.43
N PRO A 36 -13.78 -22.42 -4.99
CA PRO A 36 -13.48 -22.51 -6.40
C PRO A 36 -14.74 -22.09 -7.17
N ARG A 37 -14.74 -20.86 -7.68
CA ARG A 37 -15.85 -20.34 -8.48
C ARG A 37 -15.99 -21.25 -9.71
N LEU A 38 -17.20 -21.74 -9.94
CA LEU A 38 -17.58 -22.40 -11.18
C LEU A 38 -17.23 -21.47 -12.34
N GLN A 39 -16.32 -21.93 -13.21
CA GLN A 39 -15.98 -21.21 -14.44
C GLN A 39 -17.26 -21.02 -15.26
N PRO A 40 -17.64 -19.79 -15.65
CA PRO A 40 -18.63 -19.61 -16.70
C PRO A 40 -18.03 -20.20 -17.99
N GLN A 41 -18.52 -21.36 -18.42
CA GLN A 41 -18.28 -21.93 -19.75
C GLN A 41 -19.00 -21.07 -20.79
N GLY A 42 -18.46 -19.89 -21.08
CA GLY A 42 -18.78 -19.12 -22.28
C GLY A 42 -17.56 -19.11 -23.19
N THR A 43 -17.76 -19.33 -24.49
CA THR A 43 -16.72 -19.09 -25.51
C THR A 43 -16.43 -17.59 -25.54
N LEU A 44 -15.43 -17.19 -24.78
CA LEU A 44 -15.01 -15.81 -24.66
C LEU A 44 -14.24 -15.40 -25.93
N SER A 45 -14.70 -14.34 -26.61
CA SER A 45 -13.98 -13.71 -27.72
C SER A 45 -12.57 -13.30 -27.28
N GLY A 46 -11.57 -13.37 -28.17
CA GLY A 46 -10.18 -13.03 -27.85
C GLY A 46 -9.98 -11.63 -27.25
N ASP A 47 -10.89 -10.70 -27.55
CA ASP A 47 -10.88 -9.32 -27.02
C ASP A 47 -11.33 -9.21 -25.56
N SER A 48 -11.94 -10.26 -25.01
CA SER A 48 -12.44 -10.26 -23.62
C SER A 48 -11.34 -10.32 -22.57
N CYS A 49 -10.12 -10.71 -22.94
CA CYS A 49 -8.94 -10.72 -22.07
C CYS A 49 -8.12 -9.43 -22.13
N LEU A 50 -8.64 -8.40 -22.82
CA LEU A 50 -8.10 -7.05 -22.82
C LEU A 50 -9.14 -6.13 -22.18
N TYR A 51 -8.88 -5.72 -20.94
CA TYR A 51 -9.85 -4.96 -20.14
C TYR A 51 -10.28 -3.67 -20.84
N GLU A 52 -9.33 -2.89 -21.38
CA GLU A 52 -9.67 -1.63 -22.03
C GLU A 52 -10.59 -1.83 -23.23
N LYS A 53 -10.28 -2.81 -24.08
CA LYS A 53 -11.07 -3.11 -25.29
C LYS A 53 -12.47 -3.59 -24.94
N GLY A 54 -12.57 -4.52 -23.98
CA GLY A 54 -13.84 -5.01 -23.47
C GLY A 54 -14.68 -3.93 -22.80
N PHE A 55 -14.06 -3.05 -22.01
CA PHE A 55 -14.75 -1.93 -21.34
C PHE A 55 -15.26 -0.90 -22.35
N PHE A 56 -14.43 -0.48 -23.30
CA PHE A 56 -14.80 0.49 -24.32
C PHE A 56 -15.96 -0.02 -25.18
N THR A 57 -15.94 -1.30 -25.57
CA THR A 57 -17.01 -1.92 -26.38
C THR A 57 -18.36 -1.92 -25.65
N ARG A 58 -18.35 -2.09 -24.32
CA ARG A 58 -19.57 -2.14 -23.50
C ARG A 58 -20.07 -0.75 -23.09
N GLU A 59 -19.17 0.16 -22.76
CA GLU A 59 -19.51 1.43 -22.08
C GLU A 59 -19.31 2.67 -22.98
N GLY A 60 -18.71 2.52 -24.16
CA GLY A 60 -18.46 3.61 -25.11
C GLY A 60 -17.44 4.66 -24.65
N ARG A 61 -16.68 4.39 -23.57
CA ARG A 61 -15.71 5.32 -22.97
C ARG A 61 -14.52 4.58 -22.36
N THR A 62 -13.44 5.29 -22.08
CA THR A 62 -12.28 4.72 -21.37
C THR A 62 -12.56 4.57 -19.87
N PRO A 63 -11.98 3.56 -19.21
CA PRO A 63 -12.15 3.38 -17.77
C PRO A 63 -11.41 4.46 -16.97
N GLU A 64 -11.94 4.77 -15.79
CA GLU A 64 -11.26 5.62 -14.79
C GLU A 64 -10.25 4.77 -14.02
N TYR A 65 -9.02 5.24 -13.93
CA TYR A 65 -7.94 4.57 -13.21
C TYR A 65 -7.64 5.27 -11.89
N LEU A 66 -7.34 4.47 -10.88
CA LEU A 66 -6.91 4.92 -9.56
C LEU A 66 -5.47 4.43 -9.32
N HIS A 67 -4.76 5.16 -8.47
CA HIS A 67 -3.38 4.86 -8.11
C HIS A 67 -3.23 4.67 -6.59
N CYS A 68 -2.51 3.62 -6.19
CA CYS A 68 -2.04 3.40 -4.83
C CYS A 68 -0.51 3.27 -4.84
N GLY A 69 0.15 3.80 -3.81
CA GLY A 69 1.60 3.69 -3.64
C GLY A 69 1.96 3.35 -2.19
N VAL A 70 2.90 2.43 -1.99
CA VAL A 70 3.42 2.03 -0.67
C VAL A 70 4.95 1.97 -0.74
N PHE A 71 5.64 2.83 0.01
CA PHE A 71 7.08 3.04 -0.10
C PHE A 71 7.69 3.61 1.19
N GLY A 72 9.02 3.62 1.32
CA GLY A 72 9.69 4.19 2.51
C GLY A 72 9.35 3.44 3.80
N ASP A 73 9.19 4.18 4.91
CA ASP A 73 8.70 3.67 6.19
C ASP A 73 7.16 3.74 6.27
N PRO A 74 6.50 2.62 5.92
CA PRO A 74 5.61 2.57 4.78
C PRO A 74 4.65 3.76 4.78
N HIS A 75 4.97 4.68 3.89
CA HIS A 75 4.09 5.72 3.44
C HIS A 75 3.07 5.12 2.47
N VAL A 76 1.79 5.28 2.76
CA VAL A 76 0.69 4.73 1.99
C VAL A 76 -0.10 5.89 1.37
N ARG A 77 -0.09 5.95 0.04
CA ARG A 77 -1.04 6.72 -0.76
C ARG A 77 -2.19 5.79 -1.17
N THR A 78 -3.40 6.07 -0.71
CA THR A 78 -4.60 5.26 -1.03
C THR A 78 -5.16 5.59 -2.42
N PHE A 79 -6.04 4.74 -2.93
CA PHE A 79 -6.82 5.01 -4.16
C PHE A 79 -7.68 6.27 -4.07
N ASN A 80 -8.05 6.67 -2.86
CA ASN A 80 -8.81 7.89 -2.59
C ASN A 80 -7.92 9.13 -2.44
N ASN A 81 -6.60 8.98 -2.55
CA ASN A 81 -5.59 10.03 -2.38
C ASN A 81 -5.44 10.50 -0.93
N ASP A 82 -5.75 9.63 0.03
CA ASP A 82 -5.30 9.82 1.40
C ASP A 82 -3.83 9.43 1.50
N PHE A 83 -3.10 10.10 2.39
CA PHE A 83 -1.69 9.82 2.63
C PHE A 83 -1.43 9.57 4.10
N HIS A 84 -0.88 8.40 4.41
CA HIS A 84 -0.57 7.98 5.78
C HIS A 84 0.88 7.52 5.89
N THR A 85 1.50 7.72 7.04
CA THR A 85 2.77 7.08 7.42
C THR A 85 2.47 6.09 8.53
N CYS A 86 3.00 4.88 8.44
CA CYS A 86 2.44 3.76 9.18
C CYS A 86 3.49 2.95 9.91
N ALA A 87 3.26 2.63 11.18
CA ALA A 87 4.06 1.72 11.99
C ALA A 87 3.63 0.26 11.83
N VAL A 88 3.17 -0.13 10.63
CA VAL A 88 2.67 -1.47 10.36
C VAL A 88 3.85 -2.43 10.30
N GLN A 89 3.95 -3.39 11.22
CA GLN A 89 4.98 -4.45 11.24
C GLN A 89 4.36 -5.79 10.84
N GLY A 90 5.12 -6.62 10.12
CA GLY A 90 4.67 -7.95 9.69
C GLY A 90 3.93 -7.89 8.36
N ALA A 91 3.07 -8.87 8.11
CA ALA A 91 2.36 -9.01 6.84
C ALA A 91 1.04 -8.24 6.85
N TRP A 92 0.86 -7.33 5.90
CA TRP A 92 -0.33 -6.50 5.76
C TRP A 92 -0.92 -6.60 4.34
N PRO A 93 -2.25 -6.78 4.20
CA PRO A 93 -2.91 -6.77 2.90
C PRO A 93 -2.96 -5.34 2.35
N LEU A 94 -2.32 -5.12 1.20
CA LEU A 94 -2.43 -3.87 0.46
C LEU A 94 -3.72 -3.84 -0.36
N VAL A 95 -4.02 -4.96 -1.02
CA VAL A 95 -5.24 -5.17 -1.80
C VAL A 95 -5.71 -6.61 -1.58
N ASP A 96 -7.00 -6.79 -1.33
CA ASP A 96 -7.68 -8.08 -1.36
C ASP A 96 -9.05 -7.91 -2.01
N ASN A 97 -9.13 -8.25 -3.29
CA ASN A 97 -10.36 -8.14 -4.07
C ASN A 97 -10.60 -9.40 -4.92
N GLU A 98 -11.66 -9.43 -5.72
CA GLU A 98 -12.01 -10.60 -6.52
C GLU A 98 -10.95 -11.05 -7.54
N TYR A 99 -10.01 -10.19 -7.90
CA TYR A 99 -9.05 -10.39 -9.00
C TYR A 99 -7.60 -10.53 -8.54
N LEU A 100 -7.21 -9.81 -7.48
CA LEU A 100 -5.85 -9.80 -6.99
C LEU A 100 -5.79 -9.77 -5.45
N TYR A 101 -4.75 -10.41 -4.93
CA TYR A 101 -4.34 -10.28 -3.54
C TYR A 101 -2.89 -9.80 -3.50
N ILE A 102 -2.63 -8.73 -2.76
CA ILE A 102 -1.30 -8.14 -2.60
C ILE A 102 -1.02 -8.04 -1.12
N GLN A 103 0.06 -8.66 -0.69
CA GLN A 103 0.57 -8.60 0.66
C GLN A 103 1.95 -7.97 0.67
N ALA A 104 2.14 -7.02 1.58
CA ALA A 104 3.42 -6.45 1.89
C ALA A 104 3.87 -6.91 3.28
N THR A 105 5.13 -7.30 3.42
CA THR A 105 5.74 -7.58 4.72
C THR A 105 6.74 -6.49 5.05
N SER A 106 6.59 -5.92 6.23
CA SER A 106 7.49 -4.93 6.79
C SER A 106 8.23 -5.50 8.01
N SER A 107 9.51 -5.14 8.13
CA SER A 107 10.32 -5.47 9.31
C SER A 107 10.91 -4.20 9.92
N SER A 108 11.09 -4.21 11.24
CA SER A 108 11.75 -3.10 11.93
C SER A 108 13.20 -2.96 11.46
N MET A 109 13.61 -1.73 11.14
CA MET A 109 14.98 -1.44 10.70
C MET A 109 15.99 -1.39 11.86
N ARG A 110 15.52 -1.15 13.10
CA ARG A 110 16.37 -1.07 14.29
C ARG A 110 15.54 -1.42 15.53
N ALA A 111 16.12 -2.20 16.44
CA ALA A 111 15.46 -2.58 17.69
C ALA A 111 15.09 -1.33 18.52
N GLY A 112 13.82 -1.24 18.95
CA GLY A 112 13.32 -0.15 19.80
C GLY A 112 12.78 1.08 19.05
N THR A 113 12.82 1.11 17.72
CA THR A 113 12.21 2.19 16.91
C THR A 113 10.96 1.69 16.17
N HIS A 114 9.96 2.57 16.01
CA HIS A 114 8.76 2.30 15.20
C HIS A 114 9.02 2.33 13.69
N THR A 115 10.28 2.54 13.27
CA THR A 115 10.67 2.61 11.87
C THR A 115 10.75 1.23 11.26
N THR A 116 10.03 1.04 10.18
CA THR A 116 9.93 -0.20 9.43
C THR A 116 10.35 0.01 7.98
N ALA A 117 10.65 -1.08 7.28
CA ALA A 117 10.87 -1.07 5.85
C ALA A 117 10.18 -2.28 5.23
N LEU A 118 9.70 -2.12 4.01
CA LEU A 118 9.11 -3.20 3.23
C LEU A 118 10.22 -4.14 2.78
N THR A 119 10.13 -5.41 3.15
CA THR A 119 11.18 -6.40 2.85
C THR A 119 10.71 -7.52 1.94
N LYS A 120 9.39 -7.70 1.83
CA LYS A 120 8.79 -8.66 0.91
C LYS A 120 7.48 -8.14 0.34
N ILE A 121 7.27 -8.36 -0.94
CA ILE A 121 6.01 -8.11 -1.64
C ILE A 121 5.57 -9.42 -2.30
N THR A 122 4.34 -9.83 -2.03
CA THR A 122 3.72 -11.01 -2.61
C THR A 122 2.44 -10.58 -3.34
N ILE A 123 2.33 -10.96 -4.61
CA ILE A 123 1.18 -10.64 -5.46
C ILE A 123 0.62 -11.95 -6.00
N ILE A 124 -0.65 -12.21 -5.74
CA ILE A 124 -1.40 -13.33 -6.28
C ILE A 124 -2.41 -12.78 -7.28
N PHE A 125 -2.22 -13.12 -8.55
CA PHE A 125 -3.21 -12.92 -9.60
C PHE A 125 -4.18 -14.10 -9.53
N LYS A 126 -5.42 -13.84 -9.12
CA LYS A 126 -6.45 -14.89 -9.00
C LYS A 126 -6.84 -15.37 -10.40
N ASN A 127 -7.27 -16.62 -10.50
CA ASN A 127 -7.72 -17.16 -11.79
C ASN A 127 -8.84 -16.29 -12.36
N TRP A 128 -8.81 -16.02 -13.66
CA TRP A 128 -9.85 -15.18 -14.26
C TRP A 128 -10.32 -15.71 -15.60
N ARG A 129 -11.56 -16.21 -15.58
CA ARG A 129 -12.24 -16.77 -16.75
C ARG A 129 -11.35 -17.83 -17.43
N GLN A 130 -11.01 -17.61 -18.69
CA GLN A 130 -10.06 -18.43 -19.45
C GLN A 130 -8.82 -17.61 -19.84
N CYS A 131 -8.62 -16.42 -19.26
CA CYS A 131 -7.55 -15.52 -19.65
C CYS A 131 -6.24 -15.89 -18.99
N ILE A 132 -6.25 -16.16 -17.68
CA ILE A 132 -5.09 -16.63 -16.94
C ILE A 132 -5.50 -17.68 -15.91
N ASP A 133 -4.58 -18.62 -15.67
CA ASP A 133 -4.56 -19.39 -14.43
C ASP A 133 -3.98 -18.55 -13.28
N GLN A 134 -4.12 -19.03 -12.05
CA GLN A 134 -3.60 -18.30 -10.89
C GLN A 134 -2.08 -18.17 -10.99
N GLN A 135 -1.57 -16.94 -10.85
CA GLN A 135 -0.12 -16.65 -10.91
C GLN A 135 0.37 -16.02 -9.61
N LEU A 136 1.57 -16.43 -9.17
CA LEU A 136 2.25 -15.89 -7.99
C LEU A 136 3.47 -15.09 -8.43
N TYR A 137 3.58 -13.85 -7.95
CA TYR A 137 4.79 -13.05 -8.00
C TYR A 137 5.27 -12.76 -6.59
N GLN A 138 6.58 -12.86 -6.35
CA GLN A 138 7.20 -12.54 -5.08
C GLN A 138 8.50 -11.79 -5.30
N ALA A 139 8.69 -10.71 -4.56
CA ALA A 139 9.93 -9.95 -4.50
C ALA A 139 10.38 -9.81 -3.06
N GLU A 140 11.68 -9.91 -2.86
CA GLU A 140 12.37 -9.72 -1.57
C GLU A 140 13.52 -8.74 -1.77
N LEU A 141 14.11 -8.27 -0.67
CA LEU A 141 15.33 -7.48 -0.75
C LEU A 141 16.41 -8.25 -1.53
N ASP A 142 17.08 -7.51 -2.40
CA ASP A 142 18.12 -7.95 -3.34
C ASP A 142 17.65 -8.96 -4.39
N ASN A 143 16.34 -9.22 -4.45
CA ASN A 143 15.72 -10.12 -5.41
C ASN A 143 14.33 -9.61 -5.84
N VAL A 144 14.32 -8.66 -6.78
CA VAL A 144 13.11 -8.25 -7.52
C VAL A 144 13.14 -8.90 -8.92
N PRO A 145 12.51 -10.08 -9.10
CA PRO A 145 12.64 -10.87 -10.32
C PRO A 145 11.84 -10.29 -11.48
N ALA A 146 12.33 -10.49 -12.70
CA ALA A 146 11.58 -10.22 -13.94
C ALA A 146 10.75 -11.44 -14.38
N ALA A 147 10.29 -12.25 -13.42
CA ALA A 147 9.59 -13.51 -13.65
C ALA A 147 8.61 -13.77 -12.49
N PHE A 148 7.63 -14.62 -12.73
CA PHE A 148 6.76 -15.18 -11.71
C PHE A 148 7.47 -16.29 -10.92
N ALA A 149 6.85 -16.76 -9.83
CA ALA A 149 7.44 -17.76 -8.94
C ALA A 149 7.71 -19.12 -9.61
N ASP A 150 7.00 -19.43 -10.70
CA ASP A 150 7.21 -20.62 -11.53
C ASP A 150 8.28 -20.42 -12.64
N GLY A 151 8.91 -19.25 -12.69
CA GLY A 151 9.92 -18.88 -13.69
C GLY A 151 9.34 -18.37 -15.01
N SER A 152 8.01 -18.37 -15.19
CA SER A 152 7.39 -17.78 -16.38
C SER A 152 7.50 -16.26 -16.38
N VAL A 153 7.58 -15.65 -17.56
CA VAL A 153 7.60 -14.17 -17.71
C VAL A 153 6.27 -13.63 -18.22
N TRP A 154 5.35 -14.51 -18.63
CA TRP A 154 4.01 -14.18 -19.07
C TRP A 154 3.05 -15.33 -18.74
N SER A 155 1.76 -15.01 -18.65
CA SER A 155 0.69 -15.98 -18.51
C SER A 155 -0.51 -15.58 -19.36
N GLY A 156 -1.19 -16.57 -19.94
CA GLY A 156 -2.41 -16.37 -20.71
C GLY A 156 -2.19 -15.69 -22.06
N GLU A 157 -1.74 -16.44 -23.07
CA GLU A 157 -1.61 -15.93 -24.43
C GLU A 157 -2.88 -16.18 -25.25
N ARG A 158 -3.40 -15.11 -25.89
CA ARG A 158 -4.53 -15.21 -26.82
C ARG A 158 -4.31 -14.28 -28.02
N ARG A 159 -4.31 -14.86 -29.23
CA ARG A 159 -4.15 -14.11 -30.50
C ARG A 159 -2.89 -13.21 -30.51
N GLY A 160 -1.79 -13.69 -29.93
CA GLY A 160 -0.52 -12.94 -29.84
C GLY A 160 -0.48 -11.86 -28.76
N HIS A 161 -1.49 -11.77 -27.89
CA HIS A 161 -1.49 -10.89 -26.73
C HIS A 161 -1.30 -11.68 -25.44
N HIS A 162 -0.37 -11.24 -24.59
CA HIS A 162 -0.17 -11.77 -23.25
C HIS A 162 -1.11 -11.05 -22.27
N SER A 163 -1.96 -11.82 -21.59
CA SER A 163 -2.94 -11.32 -20.61
C SER A 163 -2.28 -10.85 -19.32
N LEU A 164 -1.13 -11.45 -18.99
CA LEU A 164 -0.29 -11.11 -17.87
C LEU A 164 1.17 -11.19 -18.32
N LEU A 165 1.96 -10.16 -18.02
CA LEU A 165 3.37 -10.04 -18.43
C LEU A 165 4.16 -9.38 -17.32
N VAL A 166 5.38 -9.85 -17.07
CA VAL A 166 6.37 -9.19 -16.22
C VAL A 166 7.60 -8.80 -17.04
N THR A 167 8.07 -7.57 -16.83
CA THR A 167 9.26 -7.02 -17.48
C THR A 167 10.11 -6.28 -16.45
N SER A 168 11.36 -5.97 -16.79
CA SER A 168 12.24 -5.23 -15.89
C SER A 168 13.15 -4.29 -16.66
N GLN A 169 13.31 -3.07 -16.14
CA GLN A 169 14.29 -2.10 -16.64
C GLN A 169 15.63 -2.21 -15.89
N SER A 170 15.62 -2.80 -14.68
CA SER A 170 16.80 -3.05 -13.86
C SER A 170 16.64 -4.39 -13.11
N PRO A 171 17.11 -5.50 -13.71
CA PRO A 171 16.94 -6.83 -13.14
C PRO A 171 17.45 -6.91 -11.69
N GLY A 172 16.68 -7.54 -10.81
CA GLY A 172 16.99 -7.68 -9.39
C GLY A 172 16.57 -6.49 -8.53
N ARG A 173 16.25 -5.32 -9.11
CA ARG A 173 15.79 -4.13 -8.36
C ARG A 173 14.46 -3.56 -8.83
N HIS A 174 13.95 -4.02 -9.97
CA HIS A 174 12.74 -3.50 -10.60
C HIS A 174 11.94 -4.60 -11.28
N ALA A 175 10.62 -4.54 -11.17
CA ALA A 175 9.71 -5.28 -12.02
C ALA A 175 8.49 -4.42 -12.35
N GLU A 176 8.08 -4.44 -13.61
CA GLU A 176 6.81 -3.92 -14.09
C GLU A 176 5.93 -5.11 -14.50
N ILE A 177 4.77 -5.26 -13.85
CA ILE A 177 3.84 -6.35 -14.09
C ILE A 177 2.56 -5.77 -14.69
N ARG A 178 2.24 -6.17 -15.91
CA ARG A 178 1.07 -5.73 -16.66
C ARG A 178 0.04 -6.85 -16.72
N ALA A 179 -1.09 -6.65 -16.05
CA ALA A 179 -2.25 -7.54 -16.07
C ALA A 179 -3.34 -6.95 -16.98
N ALA A 180 -3.19 -7.13 -18.30
CA ALA A 180 -4.08 -6.55 -19.31
C ALA A 180 -5.54 -7.02 -19.17
N HIS A 181 -5.76 -8.25 -18.71
CA HIS A 181 -7.10 -8.82 -18.51
C HIS A 181 -7.93 -8.12 -17.43
N ILE A 182 -7.29 -7.39 -16.51
CA ILE A 182 -7.94 -6.53 -15.51
C ILE A 182 -7.46 -5.07 -15.59
N GLY A 183 -6.80 -4.68 -16.70
CA GLY A 183 -6.32 -3.32 -16.92
C GLY A 183 -5.40 -2.81 -15.81
N THR A 184 -4.64 -3.68 -15.15
CA THR A 184 -3.86 -3.32 -13.96
C THR A 184 -2.37 -3.30 -14.27
N LEU A 185 -1.68 -2.28 -13.77
CA LEU A 185 -0.23 -2.12 -13.84
C LEU A 185 0.34 -2.04 -12.43
N LEU A 186 1.36 -2.86 -12.16
CA LEU A 186 2.08 -2.89 -10.90
C LEU A 186 3.56 -2.62 -11.18
N VAL A 187 4.19 -1.82 -10.33
CA VAL A 187 5.63 -1.60 -10.33
C VAL A 187 6.15 -1.92 -8.94
N VAL A 188 7.11 -2.84 -8.89
CA VAL A 188 7.85 -3.20 -7.67
C VAL A 188 9.28 -2.70 -7.84
N ARG A 189 9.78 -1.95 -6.86
CA ARG A 189 11.15 -1.44 -6.85
C ARG A 189 11.82 -1.70 -5.53
N GLN A 190 13.13 -1.82 -5.57
CA GLN A 190 13.97 -1.72 -4.39
C GLN A 190 14.74 -0.39 -4.41
N SER A 191 14.60 0.36 -3.32
CA SER A 191 15.31 1.61 -3.07
C SER A 191 16.09 1.46 -1.77
N GLY A 192 17.43 1.35 -1.87
CA GLY A 192 18.27 1.01 -0.74
C GLY A 192 17.90 -0.34 -0.12
N ARG A 193 17.45 -0.33 1.13
CA ARG A 193 17.05 -1.51 1.91
C ARG A 193 15.54 -1.63 2.13
N SER A 194 14.75 -0.97 1.29
CA SER A 194 13.28 -1.05 1.33
C SER A 194 12.74 -1.35 -0.07
N LEU A 195 11.67 -2.14 -0.12
CA LEU A 195 10.87 -2.32 -1.31
C LEU A 195 9.78 -1.23 -1.41
N SER A 196 9.26 -1.02 -2.60
CA SER A 196 8.10 -0.19 -2.83
C SER A 196 7.17 -0.84 -3.85
N LEU A 197 5.88 -0.55 -3.72
CA LEU A 197 4.85 -0.95 -4.66
C LEU A 197 4.08 0.27 -5.16
N SER A 198 3.94 0.37 -6.47
CA SER A 198 3.06 1.32 -7.14
C SER A 198 2.04 0.55 -7.96
N LEU A 199 0.77 0.89 -7.83
CA LEU A 199 -0.36 0.18 -8.45
C LEU A 199 -1.27 1.17 -9.16
N ARG A 200 -1.54 0.93 -10.44
CA ARG A 200 -2.59 1.58 -11.23
C ARG A 200 -3.63 0.56 -11.64
N SER A 201 -4.89 0.78 -11.30
CA SER A 201 -5.96 -0.17 -11.62
C SER A 201 -7.31 0.54 -11.84
N PRO A 202 -8.22 -0.01 -12.66
CA PRO A 202 -9.52 0.59 -12.90
C PRO A 202 -10.38 0.64 -11.63
N ARG A 203 -11.18 1.70 -11.46
CA ARG A 203 -12.08 1.85 -10.30
C ARG A 203 -12.94 0.61 -10.03
N ARG A 204 -13.48 -0.01 -11.09
CA ARG A 204 -14.33 -1.22 -10.96
C ARG A 204 -13.57 -2.46 -10.48
N ILE A 205 -12.26 -2.53 -10.68
CA ILE A 205 -11.44 -3.67 -10.25
C ILE A 205 -11.07 -3.51 -8.78
N VAL A 206 -10.62 -2.31 -8.39
CA VAL A 206 -10.21 -2.05 -6.99
C VAL A 206 -11.39 -2.02 -6.02
N ALA A 207 -12.60 -1.71 -6.51
CA ALA A 207 -13.83 -1.70 -5.71
C ALA A 207 -14.58 -3.05 -5.67
N ALA A 208 -14.05 -4.10 -6.31
CA ALA A 208 -14.70 -5.41 -6.38
C ALA A 208 -14.27 -6.32 -5.22
N PHE A 209 -14.70 -5.98 -4.01
CA PHE A 209 -14.49 -6.79 -2.81
C PHE A 209 -15.78 -6.85 -1.99
N GLY A 210 -15.95 -7.92 -1.22
CA GLY A 210 -17.05 -8.15 -0.30
C GLY A 210 -16.80 -7.57 1.09
N PRO A 211 -17.78 -7.71 2.01
CA PRO A 211 -17.72 -7.12 3.35
C PRO A 211 -16.65 -7.73 4.25
N GLU A 212 -16.21 -8.96 3.97
CA GLU A 212 -15.17 -9.67 4.73
C GLU A 212 -13.75 -9.12 4.47
N GLN A 213 -13.55 -8.29 3.43
CA GLN A 213 -12.27 -7.66 3.10
C GLN A 213 -12.15 -6.24 3.67
N ASP A 214 -12.32 -6.13 4.99
CA ASP A 214 -12.33 -4.86 5.73
C ASP A 214 -10.94 -4.23 5.95
N LEU A 215 -9.87 -5.02 5.81
CA LEU A 215 -8.48 -4.56 5.95
C LEU A 215 -7.75 -4.56 4.60
N GLN A 216 -7.56 -3.38 4.02
CA GLN A 216 -6.80 -3.16 2.78
C GLN A 216 -6.13 -1.77 2.79
N LEU A 217 -4.81 -1.71 2.89
CA LEU A 217 -4.09 -0.44 3.03
C LEU A 217 -4.29 0.50 1.82
N CYS A 218 -4.41 -0.03 0.60
CA CYS A 218 -4.65 0.81 -0.58
C CYS A 218 -6.06 1.42 -0.64
N VAL A 219 -7.03 0.86 0.10
CA VAL A 219 -8.42 1.36 0.11
C VAL A 219 -8.62 2.30 1.29
N TRP A 220 -8.29 1.85 2.50
CA TRP A 220 -8.61 2.53 3.75
C TRP A 220 -7.41 3.23 4.40
N GLY A 221 -6.21 2.96 3.90
CA GLY A 221 -4.98 3.35 4.56
C GLY A 221 -4.75 2.53 5.83
N CYS A 222 -3.88 3.04 6.69
CA CYS A 222 -3.50 2.33 7.90
C CYS A 222 -4.56 2.49 9.01
N PRO A 223 -4.78 1.45 9.83
CA PRO A 223 -5.62 1.55 11.01
C PRO A 223 -5.15 2.70 11.91
N ALA A 224 -6.08 3.38 12.61
CA ALA A 224 -5.75 4.54 13.43
C ALA A 224 -4.65 4.27 14.48
N SER A 225 -4.63 3.06 15.05
CA SER A 225 -3.60 2.62 16.01
C SER A 225 -2.20 2.45 15.41
N GLN A 226 -2.09 2.38 14.09
CA GLN A 226 -0.83 2.19 13.36
C GLN A 226 -0.37 3.47 12.64
N ARG A 227 -1.12 4.58 12.73
CA ARG A 227 -0.78 5.84 12.07
C ARG A 227 0.29 6.59 12.87
N LEU A 228 1.37 6.96 12.19
CA LEU A 228 2.43 7.81 12.73
C LEU A 228 2.16 9.28 12.40
N ASN A 229 2.57 10.17 13.31
CA ASN A 229 2.54 11.60 13.06
C ASN A 229 3.78 11.99 12.23
N THR A 230 3.57 12.38 10.98
CA THR A 230 4.63 12.79 10.05
C THR A 230 5.43 14.01 10.52
N ARG A 231 4.90 14.81 11.45
CA ARG A 231 5.55 16.03 11.96
C ARG A 231 6.53 15.76 13.11
N LEU A 232 6.44 14.61 13.78
CA LEU A 232 7.37 14.21 14.83
C LEU A 232 7.93 12.82 14.48
N PRO A 233 9.02 12.77 13.68
CA PRO A 233 9.77 11.52 13.52
C PRO A 233 10.20 10.99 14.89
N PRO A 234 10.18 9.67 15.12
CA PRO A 234 10.58 9.10 16.39
C PRO A 234 12.04 9.50 16.74
N PRO A 235 12.35 9.78 18.02
CA PRO A 235 13.68 10.21 18.42
C PRO A 235 14.71 9.10 18.16
N THR A 236 15.79 9.44 17.45
CA THR A 236 16.91 8.53 17.15
C THR A 236 18.20 8.99 17.84
N SER A 237 19.17 8.09 17.98
CA SER A 237 20.47 8.35 18.64
C SER A 237 21.46 9.19 17.82
N SER A 238 21.18 9.41 16.54
CA SER A 238 21.89 10.36 15.66
C SER A 238 20.95 10.79 14.53
N PRO A 239 19.97 11.67 14.81
CA PRO A 239 19.08 12.16 13.79
C PRO A 239 19.87 13.07 12.86
N LEU A 240 19.70 12.88 11.54
CA LEU A 240 20.09 13.92 10.59
C LEU A 240 19.42 15.24 11.03
N PRO A 241 20.15 16.36 11.12
CA PRO A 241 19.54 17.63 11.49
C PRO A 241 18.35 17.94 10.57
N ALA A 242 17.20 18.28 11.13
CA ALA A 242 15.97 18.49 10.34
C ALA A 242 16.20 19.48 9.19
N ALA A 243 16.96 20.55 9.41
CA ALA A 243 17.32 21.51 8.37
C ALA A 243 18.09 20.88 7.20
N ALA A 244 19.01 19.95 7.46
CA ALA A 244 19.75 19.24 6.43
C ALA A 244 18.84 18.29 5.63
N ALA A 245 17.95 17.57 6.32
CA ALA A 245 16.96 16.70 5.66
C ALA A 245 16.02 17.50 4.74
N HIS A 246 15.51 18.65 5.24
CA HIS A 246 14.67 19.56 4.46
C HIS A 246 15.38 20.10 3.22
N ALA A 247 16.66 20.52 3.35
CA ALA A 247 17.45 21.02 2.24
C ALA A 247 17.70 19.93 1.18
N HIS A 248 18.06 18.71 1.61
CA HIS A 248 18.30 17.57 0.71
C HIS A 248 17.04 17.19 -0.07
N CYS A 249 15.90 17.03 0.62
CA CYS A 249 14.64 16.67 -0.03
C CYS A 249 14.13 17.79 -0.96
N ALA A 250 14.38 19.06 -0.64
CA ALA A 250 13.98 20.20 -1.47
C ALA A 250 14.77 20.28 -2.78
N ALA A 251 16.00 19.77 -2.80
CA ALA A 251 16.81 19.69 -4.01
C ALA A 251 16.34 18.57 -4.96
N LEU A 252 15.69 17.52 -4.43
CA LEU A 252 15.30 16.33 -5.20
C LEU A 252 13.84 16.34 -5.67
N LEU A 253 12.94 16.95 -4.89
CA LEU A 253 11.50 16.88 -5.12
C LEU A 253 10.95 18.24 -5.54
N PRO A 254 10.09 18.29 -6.58
CA PRO A 254 9.67 19.54 -7.19
C PRO A 254 8.66 20.35 -6.36
N ALA A 255 8.03 19.74 -5.36
CA ALA A 255 6.99 20.35 -4.54
C ALA A 255 7.14 19.93 -3.07
N GLN A 256 6.74 20.80 -2.14
CA GLN A 256 6.70 20.51 -0.69
C GLN A 256 5.41 19.77 -0.30
N ASP A 257 5.15 18.66 -0.98
CA ASP A 257 3.94 17.86 -0.87
C ASP A 257 4.15 16.60 -0.01
N VAL A 258 3.23 15.63 -0.07
CA VAL A 258 3.36 14.37 0.68
C VAL A 258 4.63 13.56 0.37
N TYR A 259 5.17 13.60 -0.86
CA TYR A 259 6.41 12.90 -1.20
C TYR A 259 7.61 13.59 -0.56
N TYR A 260 7.58 14.92 -0.51
CA TYR A 260 8.58 15.70 0.23
C TYR A 260 8.55 15.39 1.72
N GLN A 261 7.36 15.35 2.33
CA GLN A 261 7.22 15.02 3.75
C GLN A 261 7.69 13.59 4.05
N ALA A 262 7.39 12.63 3.18
CA ALA A 262 7.92 11.27 3.27
C ALA A 262 9.45 11.23 3.24
N CYS A 263 10.05 11.91 2.26
CA CYS A 263 11.50 12.02 2.16
C CYS A 263 12.11 12.55 3.46
N VAL A 264 11.60 13.68 3.98
CA VAL A 264 12.12 14.28 5.21
C VAL A 264 11.96 13.34 6.40
N PHE A 265 10.80 12.68 6.52
CA PHE A 265 10.53 11.71 7.57
C PHE A 265 11.56 10.56 7.53
N ASP A 266 11.71 9.90 6.38
CA ASP A 266 12.63 8.78 6.19
C ASP A 266 14.09 9.19 6.49
N LEU A 267 14.53 10.38 6.07
CA LEU A 267 15.88 10.87 6.35
C LEU A 267 16.14 11.08 7.85
N ILE A 268 15.20 11.71 8.57
CA ILE A 268 15.34 11.96 10.01
C ILE A 268 15.27 10.64 10.78
N ALA A 269 14.36 9.75 10.37
CA ALA A 269 14.11 8.46 10.99
C ALA A 269 15.28 7.47 10.81
N THR A 270 15.92 7.46 9.64
CA THR A 270 17.00 6.51 9.34
C THR A 270 18.39 7.09 9.58
N GLY A 271 18.57 8.40 9.40
CA GLY A 271 19.88 9.04 9.32
C GLY A 271 20.62 8.76 8.01
N ASP A 272 19.98 8.17 6.99
CA ASP A 272 20.59 7.80 5.70
C ASP A 272 20.02 8.64 4.55
N LEU A 273 20.86 9.43 3.89
CA LEU A 273 20.48 10.24 2.74
C LEU A 273 19.93 9.41 1.57
N ASN A 274 20.32 8.14 1.45
CA ASN A 274 19.81 7.26 0.40
C ASN A 274 18.33 6.90 0.60
N ALA A 275 17.77 7.05 1.80
CA ALA A 275 16.36 6.78 2.04
C ALA A 275 15.45 7.72 1.22
N SER A 276 15.93 8.91 0.84
CA SER A 276 15.24 9.84 -0.07
C SER A 276 14.86 9.23 -1.43
N SER A 277 15.61 8.21 -1.90
CA SER A 277 15.35 7.55 -3.19
C SER A 277 13.97 6.89 -3.27
N SER A 278 13.42 6.40 -2.15
CA SER A 278 12.09 5.79 -2.09
C SER A 278 10.99 6.79 -2.46
N ALA A 279 11.07 8.02 -1.93
CA ALA A 279 10.11 9.08 -2.21
C ALA A 279 10.22 9.58 -3.67
N VAL A 280 11.45 9.71 -4.19
CA VAL A 280 11.70 10.08 -5.59
C VAL A 280 11.11 9.04 -6.55
N ALA A 281 11.38 7.75 -6.31
CA ALA A 281 10.86 6.67 -7.13
C ALA A 281 9.33 6.58 -7.08
N ALA A 282 8.72 6.80 -5.91
CA ALA A 282 7.28 6.82 -5.74
C ALA A 282 6.60 7.98 -6.49
N LEU A 283 7.23 9.17 -6.50
CA LEU A 283 6.74 10.29 -7.29
C LEU A 283 6.83 9.99 -8.79
N GLN A 284 7.94 9.42 -9.27
CA GLN A 284 8.11 9.02 -10.67
C GLN A 284 7.03 8.02 -11.12
N ASP A 285 6.73 7.03 -10.27
CA ASP A 285 5.63 6.10 -10.54
C ASP A 285 4.27 6.80 -10.60
N ALA A 286 3.98 7.66 -9.62
CA ALA A 286 2.73 8.42 -9.59
C ALA A 286 2.55 9.28 -10.84
N GLN A 287 3.62 9.93 -11.32
CA GLN A 287 3.61 10.71 -12.57
C GLN A 287 3.33 9.84 -13.80
N SER A 288 3.83 8.60 -13.83
CA SER A 288 3.57 7.67 -14.95
C SER A 288 2.18 7.03 -14.90
N MET A 289 1.57 6.95 -13.71
CA MET A 289 0.34 6.18 -13.46
C MET A 289 -0.92 7.04 -13.31
N ILE A 290 -0.78 8.31 -12.92
CA ILE A 290 -1.89 9.24 -12.72
C ILE A 290 -2.01 10.14 -13.94
N SER A 291 -3.13 10.05 -14.65
CA SER A 291 -3.36 10.86 -15.86
C SER A 291 -3.59 12.34 -15.58
N ASP A 292 -4.15 12.68 -14.42
CA ASP A 292 -4.36 14.06 -13.99
C ASP A 292 -3.15 14.57 -13.21
N THR A 293 -2.34 15.40 -13.86
CA THR A 293 -1.10 15.95 -13.29
C THR A 293 -1.34 16.75 -12.01
N HIS A 294 -2.50 17.38 -11.84
CA HIS A 294 -2.83 18.13 -10.61
C HIS A 294 -3.07 17.20 -9.42
N ARG A 295 -3.44 15.94 -9.67
CA ARG A 295 -3.65 14.93 -8.61
C ARG A 295 -2.38 14.18 -8.25
N VAL A 296 -1.29 14.34 -9.00
CA VAL A 296 0.01 13.75 -8.64
C VAL A 296 0.47 14.31 -7.30
N HIS A 297 0.50 15.64 -7.16
CA HIS A 297 0.92 16.29 -5.93
C HIS A 297 -0.25 16.42 -4.96
N LEU A 298 -0.08 15.90 -3.74
CA LEU A 298 -1.09 16.02 -2.68
C LEU A 298 -0.60 17.04 -1.66
N PRO A 299 -1.39 18.10 -1.36
CA PRO A 299 -1.00 19.03 -0.32
C PRO A 299 -0.86 18.27 1.01
N PRO A 300 0.11 18.66 1.86
CA PRO A 300 0.18 18.12 3.21
C PRO A 300 -1.18 18.35 3.88
N ALA A 301 -1.69 17.38 4.64
CA ALA A 301 -2.93 17.56 5.38
C ALA A 301 -2.85 18.85 6.20
N ALA A 302 -3.67 19.84 5.84
CA ALA A 302 -3.86 21.03 6.65
C ALA A 302 -4.40 20.54 7.99
N SER A 303 -3.73 20.91 9.09
CA SER A 303 -4.32 20.73 10.40
C SER A 303 -5.67 21.39 10.37
N ALA A 304 -6.75 20.63 10.60
CA ALA A 304 -7.97 21.24 11.08
C ALA A 304 -7.55 22.18 12.22
N PRO A 305 -7.94 23.46 12.19
CA PRO A 305 -7.66 24.33 13.32
C PRO A 305 -8.21 23.65 14.58
N PRO A 306 -7.50 23.72 15.73
CA PRO A 306 -8.06 23.18 16.96
C PRO A 306 -9.46 23.76 17.11
N ALA A 307 -10.46 22.89 17.27
CA ALA A 307 -11.83 23.31 17.53
C ALA A 307 -11.77 24.37 18.63
N ALA A 308 -12.19 25.60 18.30
CA ALA A 308 -12.15 26.71 19.23
C ALA A 308 -12.84 26.27 20.51
N THR A 309 -12.06 26.11 21.58
CA THR A 309 -12.58 25.84 22.91
C THR A 309 -13.59 26.94 23.24
N PRO A 310 -14.84 26.63 23.62
CA PRO A 310 -15.78 27.67 24.01
C PRO A 310 -15.19 28.35 25.24
N HIS A 311 -14.91 29.64 25.13
CA HIS A 311 -14.45 30.46 26.24
C HIS A 311 -15.41 30.31 27.41
N THR A 312 -14.92 29.69 28.49
CA THR A 312 -15.59 29.69 29.79
C THR A 312 -15.58 31.12 30.32
N LEU A 313 -16.73 31.78 30.28
CA LEU A 313 -16.95 33.07 30.94
C LEU A 313 -16.84 32.87 32.45
N LEU A 314 -15.74 33.34 33.04
CA LEU A 314 -15.56 33.47 34.48
C LEU A 314 -16.40 34.66 35.00
N PRO A 315 -17.27 34.52 36.01
CA PRO A 315 -17.93 35.67 36.61
C PRO A 315 -16.96 36.35 37.61
N LEU A 316 -16.72 37.65 37.43
CA LEU A 316 -16.02 38.48 38.41
C LEU A 316 -16.88 38.64 39.66
N LEU A 317 -16.45 38.03 40.78
CA LEU A 317 -16.87 38.40 42.12
C LEU A 317 -16.05 39.62 42.58
N LEU A 318 -16.68 40.80 42.58
CA LEU A 318 -16.16 42.00 43.24
C LEU A 318 -16.70 42.04 44.68
N LEU A 319 -15.81 41.84 45.65
CA LEU A 319 -16.01 42.25 47.04
C LEU A 319 -15.96 43.77 47.13
N SER A 320 -16.98 44.38 47.73
CA SER A 320 -16.87 45.71 48.35
C SER A 320 -17.43 45.65 49.77
N MET A 321 -16.52 45.57 50.73
CA MET A 321 -16.76 45.93 52.14
C MET A 321 -16.55 47.44 52.27
N LEU A 322 -17.48 48.14 52.91
CA LEU A 322 -17.39 49.41 53.67
C LEU A 322 -18.87 49.78 53.92
N GLY A 323 -19.46 49.79 55.11
CA GLY A 323 -18.98 50.24 56.41
C GLY A 323 -19.78 51.50 56.78
N THR A 324 -20.82 51.39 57.61
CA THR A 324 -21.36 52.54 58.38
C THR A 324 -21.98 52.06 59.68
N LEU A 325 -21.38 52.54 60.78
CA LEU A 325 -21.94 52.57 62.13
C LEU A 325 -23.11 53.57 62.24
N THR A 326 -24.06 53.23 63.12
CA THR A 326 -24.85 54.09 64.05
C THR A 326 -25.74 55.22 63.51
N GLY A 327 -27.01 55.21 63.95
CA GLY A 327 -27.73 56.42 64.35
C GLY A 327 -29.25 56.38 64.16
N THR A 328 -29.96 56.46 65.31
CA THR A 328 -31.39 56.67 65.58
C THR A 328 -32.34 55.49 65.46
#